data_AF-A0A158PLR4-F1
#
_entry.id   AF-A0A158PLR4-F1
#
_cell.length_a   1.000
_cell.length_b   1.000
_cell.length_c   1.000
_cell.angle_alpha   90.00
_cell.angle_beta   90.00
_cell.angle_gamma   90.00
#
_symmetry.space_group_name_H-M   'P 1'
#
loop_
_entity.id
_entity.type
_entity.pdbx_description
1 polymer ?
#
loop_
_entity_poly.entity_id
_entity_poly.type
_entity_poly.pdbx_seq_one_letter_code
_entity_poly.pdbx_strand_id
1 'polypeptide(L)'
;MGIDYYLRPNIEMLKNPSVWQDAATQVFFSLGPGFGVLMAYSSYNDFHNNVYMDALITSAINCGTSFLSGFVIFSVLGYMSCKSGKAIDAVAQEGPGLVFVVYPEALATMPWAPGWSVLFFLMLMTLGLDSSFGGSEAIITALSDEYPIIKHNRKVFIACLFSFYMLVGFSICTKKDEGGKILK
;
A
#
# COMPACT_ATOMS: atom_id res chain seq x y z
N MET A 1 -21.31 3.88 -15.19
CA MET A 1 -20.43 2.79 -15.66
C MET A 1 -19.38 2.44 -14.61
N GLY A 2 -18.49 3.35 -14.20
CA GLY A 2 -17.45 3.06 -13.19
C GLY A 2 -17.96 2.53 -11.85
N ILE A 3 -18.76 3.32 -11.13
CA ILE A 3 -19.29 2.93 -9.81
C ILE A 3 -20.28 1.75 -9.90
N ASP A 4 -21.04 1.70 -10.99
CA ASP A 4 -21.91 0.56 -11.29
C ASP A 4 -21.08 -0.73 -11.42
N TYR A 5 -19.96 -0.69 -12.15
CA TYR A 5 -19.03 -1.81 -12.26
C TYR A 5 -18.44 -2.22 -10.90
N TYR A 6 -18.11 -1.25 -10.04
CA TYR A 6 -17.56 -1.51 -8.70
C TYR A 6 -18.55 -2.23 -7.77
N LEU A 7 -19.81 -1.78 -7.74
CA LEU A 7 -20.78 -2.22 -6.73
C LEU A 7 -21.75 -3.29 -7.22
N ARG A 8 -21.79 -3.58 -8.53
CA ARG A 8 -22.73 -4.54 -9.09
C ARG A 8 -22.45 -5.95 -8.53
N PRO A 9 -23.37 -6.51 -7.72
CA PRO A 9 -23.11 -7.77 -7.06
C PRO A 9 -23.23 -8.93 -8.04
N ASN A 10 -22.26 -9.84 -8.02
CA ASN A 10 -22.36 -11.14 -8.68
C ASN A 10 -22.37 -12.25 -7.61
N ILE A 11 -23.58 -12.70 -7.24
CA ILE A 11 -23.79 -13.67 -6.16
C ILE A 11 -23.22 -15.05 -6.51
N GLU A 12 -23.09 -15.39 -7.79
CA GLU A 12 -22.53 -16.68 -8.22
C GLU A 12 -21.04 -16.80 -7.84
N MET A 13 -20.33 -15.67 -7.78
CA MET A 13 -18.91 -15.63 -7.41
C MET A 13 -18.68 -16.08 -5.96
N LEU A 14 -19.68 -15.96 -5.08
CA LEU A 14 -19.57 -16.41 -3.68
C LEU A 14 -19.43 -17.93 -3.54
N LYS A 15 -19.84 -18.70 -4.57
CA LYS A 15 -19.66 -20.15 -4.61
C LYS A 15 -18.22 -20.55 -4.94
N ASN A 16 -17.41 -19.64 -5.46
CA ASN A 16 -16.03 -19.91 -5.83
C ASN A 16 -15.12 -19.77 -4.60
N PRO A 17 -14.41 -20.84 -4.17
CA PRO A 17 -13.48 -20.77 -3.05
C PRO A 17 -12.35 -19.76 -3.23
N SER A 18 -11.92 -19.48 -4.48
CA SER A 18 -10.84 -18.53 -4.73
C SER A 18 -11.20 -17.11 -4.25
N VAL A 19 -12.46 -16.69 -4.38
CA VAL A 19 -12.92 -15.37 -3.93
C VAL A 19 -12.77 -15.20 -2.41
N TRP A 20 -12.98 -16.28 -1.65
CA TRP A 20 -12.77 -16.28 -0.21
C TRP A 20 -11.29 -16.29 0.17
N GLN A 21 -10.46 -17.01 -0.59
CA GLN A 21 -9.02 -17.00 -0.43
C GLN A 21 -8.45 -15.60 -0.69
N ASP A 22 -8.90 -14.94 -1.76
CA ASP A 22 -8.49 -13.58 -2.11
C ASP A 22 -8.95 -12.59 -1.03
N ALA A 23 -10.20 -12.69 -0.57
CA ALA A 23 -10.72 -11.85 0.51
C ALA A 23 -9.92 -12.02 1.83
N ALA A 24 -9.61 -13.26 2.22
CA ALA A 24 -8.82 -13.53 3.42
C ALA A 24 -7.40 -12.97 3.29
N THR A 25 -6.77 -13.15 2.13
CA THR A 25 -5.44 -12.63 1.81
C THR A 25 -5.43 -11.10 1.85
N GLN A 26 -6.43 -10.46 1.25
CA GLN A 26 -6.58 -9.01 1.23
C GLN A 26 -6.73 -8.45 2.64
N VAL A 27 -7.59 -9.04 3.48
CA VAL A 27 -7.77 -8.60 4.87
C VAL A 27 -6.50 -8.79 5.69
N PHE A 28 -5.82 -9.92 5.54
CA PHE A 28 -4.57 -10.21 6.24
C PHE A 28 -3.47 -9.21 5.88
N PHE A 29 -3.19 -9.01 4.59
CA PHE A 29 -2.14 -8.08 4.17
C PHE A 29 -2.52 -6.61 4.36
N SER A 30 -3.82 -6.28 4.34
CA SER A 30 -4.29 -4.90 4.58
C SER A 30 -4.14 -4.46 6.04
N LEU A 31 -4.45 -5.33 7.00
CA LEU A 31 -4.30 -5.02 8.44
C LEU A 31 -2.89 -5.30 8.97
N GLY A 32 -2.15 -6.19 8.31
CA GLY A 32 -0.77 -6.54 8.65
C GLY A 32 -0.52 -7.21 10.01
N PRO A 33 -1.42 -8.04 10.58
CA PRO A 33 -1.09 -8.80 11.77
C PRO A 33 0.05 -9.78 11.49
N GLY A 34 0.91 -10.03 12.47
CA GLY A 34 2.02 -10.99 12.37
C GLY A 34 3.34 -10.42 11.84
N PHE A 35 3.37 -9.20 11.29
CA PHE A 35 4.62 -8.54 10.87
C PHE A 35 5.41 -7.89 12.01
N GLY A 36 4.95 -7.98 13.26
CA GLY A 36 5.59 -7.36 14.42
C GLY A 36 5.38 -5.84 14.55
N VAL A 37 4.89 -5.16 13.51
CA VAL A 37 4.63 -3.71 13.50
C VAL A 37 3.63 -3.31 14.59
N LEU A 38 2.46 -3.96 14.62
CA LEU A 38 1.44 -3.67 15.64
C LEU A 38 1.94 -3.98 17.05
N MET A 39 2.78 -5.02 17.20
CA MET A 39 3.39 -5.38 18.47
C MET A 39 4.35 -4.28 18.94
N ALA A 40 5.27 -3.85 18.07
CA ALA A 40 6.21 -2.78 18.36
C ALA A 40 5.49 -1.46 18.70
N TYR A 41 4.49 -1.05 17.92
CA TYR A 41 3.70 0.15 18.25
C TYR A 41 2.93 0.00 19.56
N SER A 42 2.30 -1.15 19.80
CA SER A 42 1.57 -1.39 21.04
C SER A 42 2.48 -1.44 22.28
N SER A 43 3.76 -1.81 22.13
CA SER A 43 4.72 -1.81 23.25
C SER A 43 5.06 -0.42 23.78
N TYR A 44 4.77 0.62 23.00
CA TYR A 44 4.92 2.02 23.42
C TYR A 44 3.65 2.63 24.04
N ASN A 45 2.54 1.89 24.08
CA ASN A 45 1.32 2.36 24.73
C ASN A 45 1.42 2.31 26.25
N ASP A 46 0.63 3.15 26.92
CA ASP A 46 0.42 3.05 28.35
C ASP A 46 -0.19 1.69 28.73
N PHE A 47 0.23 1.14 29.88
CA PHE A 47 -0.16 -0.21 30.32
C PHE A 47 -1.68 -0.38 30.55
N HIS A 48 -2.43 0.71 30.74
CA HIS A 48 -3.88 0.70 30.92
C HIS A 48 -4.63 1.33 29.74
N ASN A 49 -3.97 1.51 28.60
CA ASN A 49 -4.61 2.01 27.39
C ASN A 49 -5.66 1.00 26.87
N ASN A 50 -6.77 1.50 26.33
CA ASN A 50 -7.85 0.68 25.79
C ASN A 50 -7.53 0.20 24.37
N VAL A 51 -6.60 -0.74 24.25
CA VAL A 51 -6.16 -1.31 22.95
C VAL A 51 -7.28 -1.98 22.16
N TYR A 52 -8.33 -2.45 22.84
CA TYR A 52 -9.50 -3.02 22.16
C TYR A 52 -10.23 -1.99 21.31
N MET A 53 -10.43 -0.77 21.83
CA MET A 53 -11.06 0.30 21.07
C MET A 53 -10.16 0.77 19.92
N ASP A 54 -8.85 0.90 20.17
CA ASP A 54 -7.89 1.27 19.13
C ASP A 54 -7.91 0.26 17.98
N ALA A 55 -7.89 -1.03 18.29
CA ALA A 55 -7.95 -2.09 17.28
C ALA A 55 -9.23 -2.03 16.44
N LEU A 56 -10.40 -1.77 17.06
CA LEU A 56 -11.66 -1.61 16.35
C LEU A 56 -11.67 -0.37 15.46
N ILE A 57 -11.21 0.78 15.98
CA ILE A 57 -11.16 2.03 15.23
C ILE A 57 -10.21 1.91 14.06
N THR A 58 -8.98 1.43 14.28
CA THR A 58 -7.98 1.26 13.22
C THR A 58 -8.47 0.31 12.13
N SER A 59 -9.10 -0.80 12.50
CA SER A 59 -9.67 -1.75 11.53
C SER A 59 -10.82 -1.12 10.73
N ALA A 60 -11.72 -0.38 11.40
CA ALA A 60 -12.82 0.31 10.74
C ALA A 60 -12.34 1.41 9.79
N ILE A 61 -11.34 2.20 10.18
CA ILE A 61 -10.72 3.23 9.34
C ILE A 61 -10.03 2.57 8.14
N ASN A 62 -9.28 1.49 8.33
CA ASN A 62 -8.64 0.77 7.22
C ASN A 62 -9.66 0.28 6.18
N CYS A 63 -10.74 -0.37 6.64
CA CYS A 63 -11.82 -0.83 5.77
C CYS A 63 -12.55 0.35 5.09
N GLY A 64 -12.82 1.42 5.83
CA GLY A 64 -13.47 2.63 5.33
C GLY A 64 -12.65 3.33 4.25
N THR A 65 -11.35 3.52 4.49
CA THR A 65 -10.41 4.09 3.52
C THR A 65 -10.33 3.22 2.26
N SER A 66 -10.26 1.90 2.42
CA SER A 66 -10.26 0.97 1.28
C SER A 66 -11.54 1.11 0.45
N PHE A 67 -12.70 1.14 1.12
CA PHE A 67 -13.99 1.30 0.46
C PHE A 67 -14.10 2.64 -0.29
N LEU A 68 -13.70 3.74 0.35
CA LEU A 68 -13.67 5.08 -0.26
C LEU A 68 -12.70 5.16 -1.44
N SER A 69 -11.51 4.56 -1.32
CA SER A 69 -10.53 4.49 -2.40
C SER A 69 -11.11 3.76 -3.62
N GLY A 70 -11.93 2.73 -3.42
CA GLY A 70 -12.66 2.05 -4.47
C GLY A 70 -13.52 3.00 -5.30
N PHE A 71 -14.26 3.93 -4.69
CA PHE A 71 -15.02 4.93 -5.44
C PHE A 71 -14.11 5.86 -6.25
N VAL A 72 -13.00 6.30 -5.67
CA VAL A 72 -12.03 7.16 -6.37
C VAL A 72 -11.45 6.42 -7.58
N ILE A 73 -11.08 5.15 -7.43
CA ILE A 73 -10.56 4.28 -8.50
C ILE A 73 -11.57 4.04 -9.59
N PHE A 74 -12.74 3.53 -9.24
CA PHE A 74 -13.72 3.15 -10.24
C PHE A 74 -14.39 4.35 -10.91
N SER A 75 -14.44 5.53 -10.27
CA SER A 75 -14.90 6.75 -10.94
C SER A 75 -13.96 7.19 -12.06
N VAL A 76 -12.64 7.20 -11.81
CA VAL A 76 -11.61 7.54 -12.80
C VAL A 76 -11.54 6.49 -13.91
N LEU A 77 -11.62 5.20 -13.57
CA LEU A 77 -11.67 4.12 -14.57
C LEU A 77 -12.92 4.21 -15.45
N GLY A 78 -14.08 4.53 -14.86
CA GLY A 78 -15.31 4.76 -15.62
C GLY A 78 -15.20 5.94 -16.58
N TYR A 79 -14.54 7.03 -16.15
CA TYR A 79 -14.23 8.17 -17.01
C TYR A 79 -13.31 7.77 -18.18
N MET A 80 -12.24 7.04 -17.90
CA MET A 80 -11.28 6.57 -18.91
C MET A 80 -11.88 5.60 -19.91
N SER A 81 -12.76 4.70 -19.45
CA SER A 81 -13.52 3.78 -20.30
C SER A 81 -14.40 4.54 -21.29
N CYS A 82 -15.15 5.55 -20.81
CA CYS A 82 -16.00 6.39 -21.65
C CYS A 82 -15.18 7.17 -22.69
N LYS A 83 -14.06 7.77 -22.26
CA LYS A 83 -13.20 8.57 -23.13
C LYS A 83 -12.46 7.75 -24.19
N SER A 84 -11.99 6.56 -23.81
CA SER A 84 -11.18 5.70 -24.69
C SER A 84 -12.02 4.74 -25.53
N GLY A 85 -13.32 4.63 -25.25
CA GLY A 85 -14.22 3.66 -25.89
C GLY A 85 -13.89 2.19 -25.56
N LYS A 86 -13.05 1.94 -24.54
CA LYS A 86 -12.62 0.60 -24.12
C LYS A 86 -13.47 0.11 -22.95
N ALA A 87 -13.67 -1.20 -22.82
CA ALA A 87 -14.31 -1.80 -21.65
C ALA A 87 -13.52 -1.48 -20.37
N ILE A 88 -14.22 -1.37 -19.23
CA ILE A 88 -13.60 -1.08 -17.92
C ILE A 88 -12.54 -2.13 -17.59
N ASP A 89 -12.79 -3.40 -17.87
CA ASP A 89 -11.88 -4.53 -17.60
C ASP A 89 -10.55 -4.39 -18.33
N ALA A 90 -10.56 -3.73 -19.50
CA ALA A 90 -9.35 -3.49 -20.30
C ALA A 90 -8.52 -2.31 -19.79
N VAL A 91 -9.11 -1.42 -18.98
CA VAL A 91 -8.41 -0.28 -18.35
C VAL A 91 -8.15 -0.50 -16.85
N ALA A 92 -8.89 -1.42 -16.22
CA ALA A 92 -8.73 -1.81 -14.83
C ALA A 92 -7.59 -2.84 -14.68
N GLN A 93 -6.36 -2.38 -14.91
CA GLN A 93 -5.19 -3.17 -14.54
C GLN A 93 -5.04 -3.21 -13.01
N GLU A 94 -4.47 -4.27 -12.46
CA GLU A 94 -4.11 -4.35 -11.04
C GLU A 94 -2.64 -3.99 -10.82
N GLY A 95 -2.30 -3.58 -9.60
CA GLY A 95 -0.92 -3.30 -9.20
C GLY A 95 -0.36 -1.97 -9.73
N PRO A 96 0.97 -1.83 -9.88
CA PRO A 96 1.61 -0.56 -10.20
C PRO A 96 1.15 0.07 -11.52
N GLY A 97 0.76 -0.73 -12.51
CA GLY A 97 0.30 -0.22 -13.82
C GLY A 97 -0.94 0.68 -13.73
N LEU A 98 -1.87 0.36 -12.82
CA LEU A 98 -3.06 1.18 -12.57
C LEU A 98 -2.68 2.60 -12.16
N VAL A 99 -1.78 2.67 -11.18
CA VAL A 99 -1.40 3.89 -10.48
C VAL A 99 -0.39 4.72 -11.27
N PHE A 100 0.51 4.08 -12.03
CA PHE A 100 1.59 4.77 -12.74
C PHE A 100 1.35 4.95 -14.24
N VAL A 101 0.30 4.35 -14.81
CA VAL A 101 -0.04 4.50 -16.24
C VAL A 101 -1.45 5.05 -16.42
N VAL A 102 -2.46 4.28 -15.99
CA VAL A 102 -3.88 4.58 -16.27
C VAL A 102 -4.33 5.86 -15.56
N TYR A 103 -3.93 6.03 -14.30
CA TYR A 103 -4.29 7.21 -13.51
C TYR A 103 -3.65 8.51 -14.03
N PRO A 104 -2.33 8.59 -14.24
CA PRO A 104 -1.71 9.77 -14.82
C PRO A 104 -2.29 10.14 -16.19
N GLU A 105 -2.61 9.14 -17.03
CA GLU A 105 -3.29 9.36 -18.31
C GLU A 105 -4.66 10.04 -18.11
N ALA A 106 -5.44 9.59 -17.13
CA ALA A 106 -6.72 10.23 -16.79
C ALA A 106 -6.52 11.65 -16.25
N LEU A 107 -5.61 11.84 -15.30
CA LEU A 107 -5.33 13.14 -14.67
C LEU A 107 -4.84 14.17 -15.68
N ALA A 108 -4.05 13.77 -16.69
CA ALA A 108 -3.56 14.63 -17.76
C ALA A 108 -4.68 15.28 -18.57
N THR A 109 -5.89 14.75 -18.49
CA THR A 109 -7.05 15.22 -19.26
C THR A 109 -7.98 16.13 -18.47
N MET A 110 -7.73 16.28 -17.16
CA MET A 110 -8.50 17.15 -16.28
C MET A 110 -8.01 18.60 -16.38
N PRO A 111 -8.88 19.61 -16.17
CA PRO A 111 -8.42 20.98 -16.00
C PRO A 111 -7.46 21.07 -14.80
N TRP A 112 -6.38 21.83 -14.94
CA TRP A 112 -5.34 21.96 -13.91
C TRP A 112 -4.63 20.63 -13.56
N ALA A 113 -4.44 19.76 -14.57
CA ALA A 113 -3.76 18.46 -14.47
C ALA A 113 -2.47 18.41 -13.61
N PRO A 114 -1.56 19.42 -13.66
CA PRO A 114 -0.35 19.38 -12.84
C PRO A 114 -0.65 19.32 -11.34
N GLY A 115 -1.66 20.05 -10.87
CA GLY A 115 -2.01 20.08 -9.45
C GLY A 115 -2.60 18.75 -8.97
N TRP A 116 -3.48 18.14 -9.76
CA TRP A 116 -4.02 16.81 -9.45
C TRP A 116 -2.94 15.73 -9.46
N SER A 117 -1.98 15.81 -10.39
CA SER A 117 -0.85 14.88 -10.45
C SER A 117 0.02 14.98 -9.20
N VAL A 118 0.35 16.20 -8.75
CA VAL A 118 1.12 16.41 -7.52
C VAL A 118 0.40 15.83 -6.30
N LEU A 119 -0.90 16.12 -6.14
CA LEU A 119 -1.69 15.58 -5.02
C LEU A 119 -1.74 14.05 -5.04
N PHE A 120 -1.93 13.44 -6.21
CA PHE A 120 -2.00 12.00 -6.37
C PHE A 120 -0.66 11.32 -6.05
N PHE A 121 0.45 11.81 -6.58
CA PHE A 121 1.77 11.23 -6.28
C PHE A 121 2.21 11.51 -4.84
N LEU A 122 1.85 12.65 -4.27
CA LEU A 122 2.09 12.94 -2.86
C LEU A 122 1.31 11.96 -1.97
N MET A 123 0.04 11.68 -2.29
CA MET A 123 -0.76 10.67 -1.58
C MET A 123 -0.10 9.28 -1.64
N LEU A 124 0.37 8.83 -2.81
CA LEU A 124 1.07 7.55 -2.93
C LEU A 124 2.37 7.52 -2.12
N MET A 125 3.11 8.62 -2.12
CA MET A 125 4.32 8.77 -1.33
C MET A 125 4.01 8.65 0.17
N THR A 126 2.99 9.34 0.67
CA THR A 126 2.61 9.26 2.09
C THR A 126 2.13 7.86 2.48
N LEU A 127 1.32 7.20 1.64
CA LEU A 127 0.87 5.82 1.89
C LEU A 127 2.04 4.82 2.00
N GLY A 128 3.03 4.96 1.11
CA GLY A 128 4.23 4.12 1.14
C GLY A 128 5.16 4.43 2.30
N LEU A 129 5.33 5.71 2.65
CA LEU A 129 6.21 6.15 3.73
C LEU A 129 5.74 5.66 5.10
N ASP A 130 4.46 5.87 5.44
CA ASP A 130 3.92 5.49 6.75
C ASP A 130 4.04 3.97 6.99
N SER A 131 3.75 3.19 5.95
CA SER A 131 3.91 1.72 5.98
C SER A 131 5.37 1.30 6.16
N SER A 132 6.30 1.98 5.47
CA SER A 132 7.73 1.70 5.55
C SER A 132 8.32 2.03 6.92
N PHE A 133 7.83 3.10 7.57
CA PHE A 133 8.19 3.45 8.94
C PHE A 133 7.75 2.37 9.92
N GLY A 134 6.52 1.86 9.79
CA GLY A 134 6.04 0.75 10.62
C GLY A 134 6.90 -0.51 10.50
N GLY A 135 7.18 -0.93 9.26
CA GLY A 135 8.03 -2.11 9.01
C GLY A 135 9.45 -1.96 9.58
N SER A 136 10.06 -0.79 9.40
CA SER A 136 11.40 -0.51 9.91
C SER A 136 11.42 -0.44 11.44
N GLU A 137 10.43 0.22 12.04
CA GLU A 137 10.32 0.33 13.50
C GLU A 137 10.13 -1.04 14.16
N ALA A 138 9.37 -1.96 13.55
CA ALA A 138 9.24 -3.32 14.06
C ALA A 138 10.61 -4.02 14.25
N ILE A 139 11.50 -3.87 13.27
CA ILE A 139 12.87 -4.42 13.31
C ILE A 139 13.72 -3.69 14.36
N ILE A 140 13.65 -2.36 14.37
CA ILE A 140 14.43 -1.52 15.29
C ILE A 140 14.04 -1.81 16.74
N THR A 141 12.75 -1.87 17.05
CA THR A 141 12.21 -2.16 18.39
C THR A 141 12.61 -3.57 18.82
N ALA A 142 12.35 -4.59 17.99
CA ALA A 142 12.67 -5.97 18.33
C ALA A 142 14.17 -6.17 18.66
N LEU A 143 15.07 -5.59 17.84
CA LEU A 143 16.50 -5.70 18.07
C LEU A 143 17.00 -4.82 19.22
N SER A 144 16.35 -3.69 19.48
CA SER A 144 16.70 -2.83 20.62
C SER A 144 16.28 -3.46 21.95
N ASP A 145 15.18 -4.20 21.98
CA ASP A 145 14.72 -4.88 23.20
C ASP A 145 15.55 -6.12 23.52
N GLU A 146 16.02 -6.85 22.51
CA GLU A 146 16.89 -8.02 22.69
C GLU A 146 18.35 -7.64 23.00
N TYR A 147 18.89 -6.60 22.35
CA TYR A 147 20.31 -6.23 22.45
C TYR A 147 20.51 -4.83 23.07
N PRO A 148 20.99 -4.73 24.33
CA PRO A 148 21.21 -3.44 25.02
C PRO A 148 22.18 -2.49 24.31
N ILE A 149 23.14 -3.03 23.55
CA ILE A 149 24.12 -2.25 22.77
C ILE A 149 23.41 -1.48 21.64
N ILE A 150 22.43 -2.13 20.97
CA ILE A 150 21.63 -1.51 19.92
C ILE A 150 20.73 -0.43 20.52
N LYS A 151 20.10 -0.71 21.66
CA LYS A 151 19.29 0.27 22.40
C LYS A 151 20.07 1.54 22.75
N HIS A 152 21.29 1.38 23.28
CA HIS A 152 22.14 2.53 23.63
C HIS A 152 22.60 3.31 22.40
N ASN A 153 22.91 2.62 21.30
CA ASN A 153 23.42 3.21 20.06
C ASN A 153 22.36 3.28 18.95
N ARG A 154 21.09 3.44 19.31
CA ARG A 154 19.94 3.31 18.38
C ARG A 154 20.07 4.16 17.11
N LYS A 155 20.54 5.40 17.24
CA LYS A 155 20.75 6.31 16.09
C LYS A 155 21.76 5.77 15.08
N VAL A 156 22.86 5.19 15.57
CA VAL A 156 23.89 4.58 14.72
C VAL A 156 23.33 3.33 14.04
N PHE A 157 22.59 2.49 14.78
CA PHE A 157 21.94 1.32 14.21
C PHE A 157 20.96 1.67 13.09
N ILE A 158 20.10 2.68 13.29
CA ILE A 158 19.15 3.16 12.28
C ILE A 158 19.89 3.65 11.02
N ALA A 159 20.96 4.44 11.20
CA ALA A 159 21.77 4.91 10.08
C ALA A 159 22.42 3.76 9.30
N CYS A 160 22.95 2.74 9.99
CA CYS A 160 23.48 1.54 9.36
C CYS A 160 22.40 0.74 8.61
N LEU A 161 21.21 0.58 9.22
CA LEU A 161 20.09 -0.16 8.63
C LEU A 161 19.60 0.52 7.34
N PHE A 162 19.39 1.84 7.35
CA PHE A 162 18.98 2.56 6.14
C PHE A 162 20.08 2.64 5.10
N SER A 163 21.36 2.71 5.50
CA SER A 163 22.48 2.60 4.57
C SER A 163 22.49 1.24 3.87
N PHE A 164 22.22 0.16 4.62
CA PHE A 164 22.06 -1.18 4.05
C PHE A 164 20.87 -1.26 3.09
N TYR A 165 19.70 -0.73 3.46
CA TYR A 165 18.54 -0.67 2.57
C TYR A 165 18.81 0.12 1.29
N MET A 166 19.54 1.23 1.38
CA MET A 166 19.95 2.00 0.20
C MET A 166 20.85 1.17 -0.73
N LEU A 167 21.86 0.48 -0.19
CA LEU A 167 22.76 -0.37 -0.98
C LEU A 167 22.01 -1.50 -1.71
N VAL A 168 21.08 -2.17 -1.02
CA VAL A 168 20.22 -3.19 -1.64
C VAL A 168 19.28 -2.55 -2.66
N GLY A 169 18.70 -1.40 -2.32
CA GLY A 169 17.80 -0.63 -3.19
C GLY A 169 18.45 -0.21 -4.50
N PHE A 170 19.74 0.16 -4.49
CA PHE A 170 20.50 0.43 -5.71
C PHE A 170 20.49 -0.74 -6.69
N SER A 171 20.49 -1.99 -6.19
CA SER A 171 20.43 -3.17 -7.06
C SER A 171 19.08 -3.29 -7.77
N ILE A 172 17.99 -2.91 -7.09
CA ILE A 172 16.62 -2.94 -7.63
C ILE A 172 16.39 -1.80 -8.63
N CYS A 173 17.07 -0.66 -8.46
CA CYS A 173 17.01 0.50 -9.35
C CYS A 173 17.83 0.33 -10.65
N THR A 174 18.52 -0.79 -10.84
CA THR A 174 19.22 -1.07 -12.09
C THR A 174 18.24 -1.38 -13.22
N LYS A 175 18.57 -0.98 -14.45
CA LYS A 175 17.78 -1.38 -15.62
C LYS A 175 17.91 -2.89 -15.78
N LYS A 176 16.79 -3.62 -15.77
CA LYS A 176 16.76 -4.99 -16.27
C LYS A 176 16.90 -4.95 -17.78
N ASP A 177 18.04 -5.40 -18.31
CA ASP A 177 18.17 -5.69 -19.74
C ASP A 177 17.15 -6.78 -20.14
N GLU A 178 16.53 -6.62 -21.31
CA GLU A 178 15.54 -7.54 -21.91
C GLU A 178 16.11 -8.92 -22.32
N GLY A 179 17.10 -9.45 -21.59
CA GLY A 179 17.81 -10.68 -21.94
C GLY A 179 18.43 -11.48 -20.80
N GLY A 180 18.08 -11.21 -19.54
CA GLY A 180 18.43 -12.11 -18.42
C GLY A 180 19.93 -12.27 -18.14
N LYS A 181 20.76 -11.27 -18.44
CA LYS A 181 22.16 -11.24 -18.01
C LYS A 181 22.44 -9.93 -17.28
N ILE A 182 22.83 -10.07 -16.00
CA ILE A 182 23.38 -8.98 -15.20
C ILE A 182 24.75 -8.65 -15.82
N LEU A 183 24.87 -7.49 -16.45
CA LEU A 183 26.18 -6.98 -16.88
C LEU A 183 26.96 -6.52 -15.65
N LYS A 184 28.24 -6.92 -15.64
CA LYS A 184 29.25 -6.55 -14.65
C LYS A 184 29.52 -5.06 -14.61
#